data_AF-A0A9J9GHY1-F1
#
_entry.id   AF-A0A9J9GHY1-F1
#
_cell.length_a   1.000
_cell.length_b   1.000
_cell.length_c   1.000
_cell.angle_alpha   90.00
_cell.angle_beta   90.00
_cell.angle_gamma   90.00
#
_symmetry.space_group_name_H-M   'P 1'
#
loop_
_entity.id
_entity.type
_entity.pdbx_description
1 polymer ?
#
loop_
_entity_poly.entity_id
_entity_poly.type
_entity_poly.pdbx_seq_one_letter_code
_entity_poly.pdbx_strand_id
1 'polypeptide(L)'
;MGEIVMNIEEFVSEENHMCNLGDDLFYKIFEFGAIYDLPNNELNKKIIYWLSQYLVGNLREPLDSISELNIFDQFHVYETWF
;
A
#
# COMPACT_ATOMS: atom_id res chain seq x y z
N MET A 1 -0.93 19.18 15.78
CA MET A 1 -1.79 18.86 14.62
C MET A 1 -1.60 17.36 14.43
N GLY A 2 -2.64 16.56 14.67
CA GLY A 2 -2.50 15.10 14.52
C GLY A 2 -2.18 14.78 13.06
N GLU A 3 -1.27 13.84 12.83
CA GLU A 3 -1.08 13.29 11.48
C GLU A 3 -2.40 12.70 11.02
N ILE A 4 -2.77 12.98 9.76
CA ILE A 4 -3.90 12.30 9.12
C ILE A 4 -3.39 10.90 8.81
N VAL A 5 -3.98 9.90 9.46
CA VAL A 5 -3.67 8.49 9.23
C VAL A 5 -4.66 7.91 8.22
N MET A 6 -4.23 6.84 7.55
CA MET A 6 -5.02 6.10 6.57
C MET A 6 -6.22 5.48 7.27
N ASN A 7 -7.38 5.52 6.62
CA ASN A 7 -8.53 4.72 7.02
C ASN A 7 -8.82 3.61 6.00
N ILE A 8 -9.74 2.70 6.34
CA ILE A 8 -10.07 1.57 5.45
C ILE A 8 -10.59 2.06 4.11
N GLU A 9 -11.47 3.07 4.05
CA GLU A 9 -12.05 3.59 2.80
C GLU A 9 -10.96 4.17 1.88
N GLU A 10 -9.99 4.88 2.44
CA GLU A 10 -8.83 5.40 1.72
C GLU A 10 -7.92 4.28 1.25
N PHE A 11 -7.66 3.30 2.12
CA PHE A 11 -6.83 2.14 1.79
C PHE A 11 -7.43 1.32 0.65
N VAL A 12 -8.74 1.04 0.68
CA VAL A 12 -9.46 0.29 -0.37
C VAL A 12 -9.97 1.16 -1.51
N SER A 13 -9.51 2.40 -1.64
CA SER A 13 -10.00 3.34 -2.66
C SER A 13 -9.66 2.91 -4.09
N GLU A 14 -10.37 3.50 -5.06
CA GLU A 14 -10.03 3.37 -6.48
C GLU A 14 -8.62 3.92 -6.79
N GLU A 15 -8.18 4.97 -6.10
CA GLU A 15 -6.83 5.56 -6.24
C GLU A 15 -5.73 4.54 -5.89
N ASN A 16 -5.94 3.79 -4.81
CA ASN A 16 -5.01 2.76 -4.36
C ASN A 16 -5.22 1.40 -5.04
N HIS A 17 -6.25 1.26 -5.89
CA HIS A 17 -6.60 0.04 -6.62
C HIS A 17 -6.87 -1.20 -5.74
N MET A 18 -6.88 -1.05 -4.43
CA MET A 18 -6.98 -2.15 -3.49
C MET A 18 -8.41 -2.71 -3.40
N CYS A 19 -9.44 -1.95 -3.84
CA CYS A 19 -10.79 -2.46 -4.06
C CYS A 19 -10.84 -3.68 -5.01
N ASN A 20 -9.84 -3.86 -5.88
CA ASN A 20 -9.79 -4.96 -6.84
C ASN A 20 -9.36 -6.31 -6.22
N LEU A 21 -8.87 -6.31 -4.97
CA LEU A 21 -8.37 -7.51 -4.31
C LEU A 21 -9.51 -8.47 -3.90
N GLY A 22 -10.71 -7.93 -3.67
CA GLY A 22 -11.87 -8.65 -3.17
C GLY A 22 -11.85 -8.84 -1.64
N ASP A 23 -13.04 -8.72 -1.04
CA ASP A 23 -13.24 -8.72 0.42
C ASP A 23 -12.61 -9.93 1.11
N ASP A 24 -12.88 -11.14 0.60
CA ASP A 24 -12.42 -12.39 1.21
C ASP A 24 -10.88 -12.48 1.36
N LEU A 25 -10.14 -11.91 0.41
CA LEU A 25 -8.68 -11.90 0.46
C LEU A 25 -8.19 -10.76 1.35
N PHE A 26 -8.81 -9.58 1.26
CA PHE A 26 -8.49 -8.41 2.08
C PHE A 26 -8.56 -8.73 3.59
N TYR A 27 -9.67 -9.29 4.06
CA TYR A 27 -9.87 -9.64 5.48
C TYR A 27 -8.94 -10.76 5.97
N LYS A 28 -8.32 -11.54 5.06
CA LYS A 28 -7.40 -12.63 5.43
C LYS A 28 -5.96 -12.20 5.55
N ILE A 29 -5.53 -11.19 4.78
CA ILE A 29 -4.11 -10.83 4.68
C ILE A 29 -3.76 -9.55 5.41
N PHE A 30 -4.71 -8.64 5.63
CA PHE A 30 -4.41 -7.36 6.25
C PHE A 30 -4.77 -7.33 7.74
N GLU A 31 -3.85 -6.77 8.52
CA GLU A 31 -4.11 -6.37 9.89
C GLU A 31 -4.63 -4.93 9.92
N PHE A 32 -5.83 -4.71 10.46
CA PHE A 32 -6.45 -3.39 10.44
C PHE A 32 -5.75 -2.36 11.31
N GLY A 33 -5.11 -2.78 12.41
CA GLY A 33 -4.28 -1.89 13.22
C GLY A 33 -3.19 -1.23 12.39
N ALA A 34 -2.47 -2.04 11.59
CA ALA A 34 -1.40 -1.55 10.72
C ALA A 34 -1.90 -0.54 9.67
N ILE A 35 -3.12 -0.72 9.14
CA ILE A 35 -3.71 0.26 8.22
C ILE A 35 -3.89 1.61 8.91
N TYR A 36 -4.43 1.63 10.14
CA TYR A 36 -4.66 2.87 10.89
C TYR A 36 -3.38 3.54 11.40
N ASP A 37 -2.25 2.83 11.42
CA ASP A 37 -0.95 3.38 11.79
C ASP A 37 -0.22 4.02 10.59
N LEU A 38 -0.68 3.79 9.35
CA LEU A 38 -0.06 4.36 8.16
C LEU A 38 -0.39 5.84 7.99
N PRO A 39 0.60 6.73 7.83
CA PRO A 39 0.34 8.12 7.44
C PRO A 39 -0.40 8.22 6.11
N ASN A 40 -1.44 9.04 6.02
CA ASN A 40 -2.13 9.32 4.77
C ASN A 40 -1.42 10.44 4.01
N ASN A 41 -0.41 10.05 3.24
CA ASN A 41 0.35 10.92 2.36
C ASN A 41 0.55 10.26 0.99
N GLU A 42 1.01 11.05 0.02
CA GLU A 42 1.17 10.62 -1.38
C GLU A 42 2.17 9.45 -1.55
N LEU A 43 3.20 9.37 -0.71
CA LEU A 43 4.14 8.25 -0.75
C LEU A 43 3.47 6.94 -0.34
N ASN A 44 2.74 6.95 0.79
CA ASN A 44 2.06 5.75 1.28
C ASN A 44 0.92 5.32 0.36
N LYS A 45 0.18 6.24 -0.26
CA LYS A 45 -0.78 5.90 -1.32
C LYS A 45 -0.10 5.17 -2.49
N LYS A 46 1.06 5.67 -2.93
CA LYS A 46 1.84 5.01 -3.99
C LYS A 46 2.33 3.61 -3.59
N ILE A 47 2.74 3.44 -2.32
CA ILE A 47 3.13 2.14 -1.77
C ILE A 47 1.95 1.16 -1.77
N ILE A 48 0.75 1.62 -1.39
CA ILE A 48 -0.47 0.80 -1.39
C ILE A 48 -0.87 0.44 -2.81
N TYR A 49 -0.80 1.38 -3.76
CA TYR A 49 -1.00 1.10 -5.18
C TYR A 49 -0.05 0.00 -5.69
N TRP A 50 1.25 0.11 -5.39
CA TRP A 50 2.21 -0.92 -5.79
C TRP A 50 1.92 -2.27 -5.14
N LEU A 51 1.49 -2.28 -3.87
CA LEU A 51 1.07 -3.50 -3.19
C LEU A 51 -0.15 -4.11 -3.86
N SER A 52 -1.15 -3.30 -4.26
CA SER A 52 -2.34 -3.80 -4.94
C SER A 52 -1.96 -4.48 -6.26
N GLN A 53 -1.06 -3.89 -7.04
CA GLN A 53 -0.55 -4.46 -8.29
C GLN A 53 0.20 -5.77 -8.04
N TYR A 54 1.08 -5.79 -7.02
CA TYR A 54 1.82 -6.97 -6.63
C TYR A 54 0.89 -8.14 -6.25
N LEU A 55 -0.13 -7.88 -5.44
CA LEU A 55 -1.08 -8.88 -4.96
C LEU A 55 -1.93 -9.49 -6.08
N VAL A 56 -2.22 -8.74 -7.14
CA VAL A 56 -2.94 -9.26 -8.33
C VAL A 56 -2.01 -9.85 -9.40
N GLY A 57 -0.71 -9.96 -9.11
CA GLY A 57 0.28 -10.60 -9.97
C GLY A 57 0.95 -9.68 -11.01
N ASN A 58 0.68 -8.38 -10.99
CA ASN A 58 1.43 -7.40 -11.77
C ASN A 58 2.73 -7.06 -11.04
N LEU A 59 3.76 -7.88 -11.24
CA LEU A 59 5.06 -7.71 -10.55
C LEU A 59 5.96 -6.66 -11.20
N ARG A 60 5.91 -6.53 -12.53
CA ARG A 60 6.89 -5.76 -13.28
C ARG A 60 6.82 -4.27 -12.95
N GLU A 61 5.63 -3.68 -13.06
CA GLU A 61 5.45 -2.24 -12.87
C GLU A 61 5.82 -1.78 -11.44
N PRO A 62 5.34 -2.44 -10.36
CA PRO A 62 5.77 -2.12 -9.00
C PRO A 62 7.28 -2.25 -8.81
N LEU A 63 7.87 -3.37 -9.18
CA LEU A 63 9.28 -3.65 -8.90
C LEU A 63 10.21 -2.74 -9.71
N ASP A 64 9.90 -2.47 -10.98
CA ASP A 64 10.64 -1.51 -11.80
C ASP A 64 10.56 -0.11 -11.15
N SER A 65 9.36 0.34 -10.75
CA SER A 65 9.16 1.64 -10.11
C SER A 65 9.86 1.78 -8.76
N ILE A 66 9.83 0.73 -7.93
CA ILE A 66 10.48 0.72 -6.62
C ILE A 66 12.01 0.75 -6.80
N SER A 67 12.54 0.05 -7.80
CA SER A 67 14.00 0.00 -8.06
C SER A 67 14.62 1.36 -8.42
N GLU A 68 13.80 2.30 -8.94
CA GLU A 68 14.22 3.65 -9.28
C GLU A 68 14.28 4.60 -8.06
N LEU A 69 13.70 4.20 -6.92
CA LEU A 69 13.74 4.99 -5.69
C LEU A 69 15.13 4.95 -5.05
N ASN A 70 15.40 5.89 -4.14
CA ASN A 70 16.58 5.79 -3.30
C ASN A 70 16.43 4.64 -2.29
N ILE A 71 17.56 4.16 -1.75
CA ILE A 71 17.58 2.98 -0.89
C ILE A 71 16.70 3.11 0.38
N PHE A 72 16.57 4.32 0.94
CA PHE A 72 15.73 4.53 2.13
C PHE A 72 14.25 4.41 1.79
N ASP A 73 13.82 4.96 0.66
CA ASP A 73 12.44 4.83 0.19
C ASP A 73 12.13 3.37 -0.18
N GLN A 74 13.09 2.64 -0.77
CA GLN A 74 12.94 1.20 -1.03
C GLN A 74 12.74 0.43 0.28
N PHE A 75 13.52 0.71 1.31
CA PHE A 75 13.35 0.09 2.63
C PHE A 75 11.96 0.38 3.20
N HIS A 76 11.50 1.63 3.14
CA HIS A 76 10.19 2.05 3.63
C HIS A 76 9.05 1.31 2.92
N VAL A 77 9.15 1.10 1.60
CA VAL A 77 8.18 0.31 0.83
C VAL A 77 8.10 -1.12 1.37
N TYR A 78 9.24 -1.81 1.49
CA TYR A 78 9.24 -3.22 1.90
C TYR A 78 8.91 -3.42 3.38
N GLU A 79 9.28 -2.48 4.25
CA GLU A 79 8.85 -2.46 5.65
C GLU A 79 7.34 -2.25 5.79
N THR A 80 6.74 -1.50 4.87
CA THR A 80 5.27 -1.33 4.83
C THR A 80 4.56 -2.60 4.35
N TRP A 81 5.22 -3.42 3.51
CA TRP A 81 4.61 -4.62 2.91
C TRP A 81 4.69 -5.88 3.79
N PHE A 82 5.69 -6.00 4.68
CA PHE A 82 6.04 -7.24 5.40
C PHE A 82 6.23 -7.01 6.89
#